data_AF-A0A0N1LHP6-F1
#
_entry.id   AF-A0A0N1LHP6-F1
#
_cell.length_a   1.000
_cell.length_b   1.000
_cell.length_c   1.000
_cell.angle_alpha   90.00
_cell.angle_beta   90.00
_cell.angle_gamma   90.00
#
_symmetry.space_group_name_H-M   'P 1'
#
loop_
_entity.id
_entity.type
_entity.pdbx_description
1 polymer ?
#
loop_
_entity_poly.entity_id
_entity_poly.type
_entity_poly.pdbx_seq_one_letter_code
_entity_poly.pdbx_strand_id
1 'polypeptide(L)'
;MVAVPPPPRLYDLPAFAGLAAVARECKVDFTLFGGTASRIAMHLVWHPGEHPDLFDIAPFASDIDLVHSGKKDRNAEILAVIRRLVPFAGWARWSLISTAEWHEVEDNMRRSLEVPLRRIRIAGARPLPWPEQAAADLLARRVTVRQPLELGGSLARQGRSLASFGWFLALAARDELREIAGAGELADGGGFRWLEGANAKADAAALAESPVLQARYWHMSASRWARSGRVDGLDAWAAPAGGMPVPTPPPFTVSKLTRAGEFRVGQKFPTVVEGEAAVSQALAALARLADRHGGSPPSIDPAFRIVGFVGGLDVKGGAAGLDDAGAFGSLPEGEFLHFSWQPATKLPPTLTAVVLPGDDDMLEPFPPALAVGGVFGNGRAWLRVDIEAQVRAAADRRRAVPIALVILAPAVEL
;
A
#
# COMPACT_ATOMS: atom_id res chain seq x y z
N MET A 1 -11.96 31.61 6.90
CA MET A 1 -11.30 30.51 7.66
C MET A 1 -12.00 29.22 7.28
N VAL A 2 -11.26 28.19 6.87
CA VAL A 2 -11.83 26.85 6.70
C VAL A 2 -12.05 26.30 8.11
N ALA A 3 -13.28 25.89 8.45
CA ALA A 3 -13.55 25.19 9.70
C ALA A 3 -13.31 23.68 9.47
N VAL A 4 -12.79 22.97 10.47
CA VAL A 4 -12.71 21.50 10.38
C VAL A 4 -14.13 20.96 10.44
N PRO A 5 -14.59 20.21 9.43
CA PRO A 5 -15.93 19.63 9.45
C PRO A 5 -16.04 18.65 10.62
N PRO A 6 -17.27 18.43 11.13
CA PRO A 6 -17.50 17.42 12.14
C PRO A 6 -17.05 16.05 11.62
N PRO A 7 -16.46 15.20 12.48
CA PRO A 7 -16.10 13.85 12.10
C PRO A 7 -17.32 13.05 11.62
N PRO A 8 -17.21 12.26 10.53
CA PRO A 8 -18.29 11.40 10.07
C PRO A 8 -18.36 10.12 10.93
N ARG A 9 -19.44 9.36 10.78
CA ARG A 9 -19.43 7.93 11.11
C ARG A 9 -18.81 7.16 9.94
N LEU A 10 -18.09 6.08 10.24
CA LEU A 10 -17.47 5.24 9.21
C LEU A 10 -18.52 4.71 8.22
N TYR A 11 -19.69 4.32 8.70
CA TYR A 11 -20.76 3.75 7.87
C TYR A 11 -21.49 4.79 7.00
N ASP A 12 -21.32 6.08 7.27
CA ASP A 12 -21.88 7.16 6.44
C ASP A 12 -20.99 7.47 5.23
N LEU A 13 -19.75 6.95 5.20
CA LEU A 13 -18.85 7.12 4.07
C LEU A 13 -19.23 6.14 2.95
N PRO A 14 -19.49 6.59 1.71
CA PRO A 14 -19.91 5.70 0.62
C PRO A 14 -18.96 4.51 0.40
N ALA A 15 -17.65 4.76 0.43
CA ALA A 15 -16.63 3.73 0.31
C ALA A 15 -16.60 2.73 1.49
N PHE A 16 -17.31 2.97 2.60
CA PHE A 16 -17.33 2.05 3.75
C PHE A 16 -18.73 1.65 4.18
N ALA A 17 -19.77 2.05 3.46
CA ALA A 17 -21.16 1.75 3.79
C ALA A 17 -21.43 0.24 3.94
N GLY A 18 -20.75 -0.59 3.13
CA GLY A 18 -20.83 -2.06 3.23
C GLY A 18 -20.40 -2.63 4.58
N LEU A 19 -19.52 -1.94 5.32
CA LEU A 19 -19.10 -2.37 6.66
C LEU A 19 -20.24 -2.36 7.68
N ALA A 20 -21.32 -1.60 7.45
CA ALA A 20 -22.49 -1.64 8.34
C ALA A 20 -23.20 -3.01 8.27
N ALA A 21 -23.23 -3.64 7.11
CA ALA A 21 -23.79 -4.98 6.95
C ALA A 21 -22.89 -6.04 7.62
N VAL A 22 -21.58 -5.93 7.43
CA VAL A 22 -20.58 -6.77 8.11
C VAL A 22 -20.71 -6.66 9.63
N ALA A 23 -20.79 -5.44 10.16
CA ALA A 23 -20.91 -5.17 11.60
C ALA A 23 -22.14 -5.85 12.21
N ARG A 24 -23.30 -5.76 11.53
CA ARG A 24 -24.54 -6.43 11.96
C ARG A 24 -24.42 -7.95 11.94
N GLU A 25 -23.87 -8.51 10.87
CA GLU A 25 -23.75 -9.96 10.73
C GLU A 25 -22.77 -10.55 11.74
N CYS A 26 -21.58 -9.95 11.85
CA CYS A 26 -20.55 -10.42 12.77
C CYS A 26 -20.82 -10.00 14.23
N LYS A 27 -21.83 -9.16 14.49
CA LYS A 27 -22.15 -8.57 15.81
C LYS A 27 -20.93 -7.86 16.43
N VAL A 28 -20.27 -7.03 15.63
CA VAL A 28 -19.13 -6.19 16.03
C VAL A 28 -19.38 -4.75 15.61
N ASP A 29 -18.60 -3.82 16.15
CA ASP A 29 -18.47 -2.46 15.61
C ASP A 29 -17.04 -2.24 15.12
N PHE A 30 -16.87 -1.39 14.11
CA PHE A 30 -15.59 -1.10 13.49
C PHE A 30 -15.10 0.31 13.80
N THR A 31 -13.79 0.46 13.91
CA THR A 31 -13.11 1.76 13.91
C THR A 31 -11.97 1.75 12.91
N LEU A 32 -12.05 2.64 11.92
CA LEU A 32 -10.98 2.87 10.96
C LEU A 32 -9.88 3.72 11.60
N PHE A 33 -8.63 3.38 11.34
CA PHE A 33 -7.46 4.13 11.82
C PHE A 33 -6.37 4.21 10.75
N GLY A 34 -5.21 4.75 11.14
CA GLY A 34 -4.01 4.73 10.31
C GLY A 34 -4.07 5.69 9.12
N GLY A 35 -3.43 5.30 8.02
CA GLY A 35 -3.26 6.19 6.88
C GLY A 35 -4.58 6.53 6.18
N THR A 36 -5.45 5.54 6.05
CA THR A 36 -6.76 5.65 5.40
C THR A 36 -7.67 6.62 6.15
N ALA A 37 -7.75 6.53 7.49
CA ALA A 37 -8.51 7.49 8.30
C ALA A 37 -7.99 8.92 8.14
N SER A 38 -6.66 9.10 8.11
CA SER A 38 -6.06 10.42 7.94
C SER A 38 -6.32 11.04 6.57
N ARG A 39 -6.27 10.26 5.48
CA ARG A 39 -6.57 10.73 4.12
C ARG A 39 -8.04 11.16 4.00
N ILE A 40 -8.97 10.39 4.56
CA ILE A 40 -10.38 10.77 4.60
C ILE A 40 -10.57 12.12 5.30
N ALA A 41 -9.93 12.32 6.46
CA ALA A 41 -10.03 13.61 7.15
C ALA A 41 -9.42 14.76 6.33
N MET A 42 -8.32 14.53 5.60
CA MET A 42 -7.75 15.53 4.68
C MET A 42 -8.74 15.89 3.57
N HIS A 43 -9.36 14.89 2.91
CA HIS A 43 -10.35 15.13 1.87
C HIS A 43 -11.56 15.89 2.40
N LEU A 44 -12.12 15.49 3.54
CA LEU A 44 -13.29 16.17 4.11
C LEU A 44 -13.01 17.65 4.43
N VAL A 45 -11.80 17.98 4.87
CA VAL A 45 -11.40 19.38 5.17
C VAL A 45 -11.19 20.19 3.90
N TRP A 46 -10.52 19.61 2.89
CA TRP A 46 -10.01 20.37 1.74
C TRP A 46 -10.85 20.26 0.47
N HIS A 47 -11.70 19.25 0.37
CA HIS A 47 -12.70 19.04 -0.67
C HIS A 47 -14.09 18.86 -0.06
N PRO A 48 -14.62 19.87 0.66
CA PRO A 48 -15.90 19.75 1.35
C PRO A 48 -17.02 19.48 0.34
N GLY A 49 -17.77 18.39 0.57
CA GLY A 49 -18.86 17.95 -0.31
C GLY A 49 -18.45 16.87 -1.31
N GLU A 50 -17.15 16.61 -1.48
CA GLU A 50 -16.65 15.48 -2.24
C GLU A 50 -16.38 14.31 -1.29
N HIS A 51 -16.84 13.12 -1.68
CA HIS A 51 -16.51 11.90 -0.95
C HIS A 51 -15.29 11.25 -1.61
N PRO A 52 -14.22 10.98 -0.85
CA PRO A 52 -13.06 10.31 -1.42
C PRO A 52 -13.44 8.90 -1.87
N ASP A 53 -12.97 8.52 -3.06
CA ASP A 53 -13.19 7.19 -3.60
C ASP A 53 -12.13 6.19 -3.09
N LEU A 54 -12.12 4.97 -3.64
CA LEU A 54 -11.15 3.96 -3.23
C LEU A 54 -9.69 4.33 -3.57
N PHE A 55 -9.47 5.00 -4.70
CA PHE A 55 -8.14 5.42 -5.15
C PHE A 55 -7.59 6.53 -4.25
N ASP A 56 -8.45 7.39 -3.73
CA ASP A 56 -8.10 8.43 -2.76
C ASP A 56 -7.71 7.83 -1.39
N ILE A 57 -8.51 6.88 -0.89
CA ILE A 57 -8.36 6.38 0.48
C ILE A 57 -7.31 5.27 0.62
N ALA A 58 -7.08 4.45 -0.40
CA ALA A 58 -6.13 3.33 -0.36
C ALA A 58 -5.21 3.21 -1.61
N PRO A 59 -4.58 4.31 -2.07
CA PRO A 59 -3.67 4.30 -3.22
C PRO A 59 -2.45 3.43 -2.92
N PHE A 60 -1.84 2.86 -3.98
CA PHE A 60 -0.52 2.19 -3.99
C PHE A 60 0.06 1.71 -2.64
N ALA A 61 0.11 0.39 -2.43
CA ALA A 61 0.64 -0.24 -1.21
C ALA A 61 0.04 0.24 0.13
N SER A 62 -1.05 1.02 0.10
CA SER A 62 -1.81 1.39 1.30
C SER A 62 -2.83 0.33 1.70
N ASP A 63 -3.04 0.25 3.01
CA ASP A 63 -3.89 -0.73 3.67
C ASP A 63 -5.14 -0.07 4.23
N ILE A 64 -6.17 -0.86 4.43
CA ILE A 64 -7.34 -0.46 5.19
C ILE A 64 -7.23 -1.10 6.58
N ASP A 65 -6.92 -0.26 7.56
CA ASP A 65 -6.69 -0.65 8.95
C ASP A 65 -7.97 -0.48 9.78
N LEU A 66 -8.50 -1.60 10.29
CA LEU A 66 -9.72 -1.67 11.10
C LEU A 66 -9.45 -2.28 12.48
N VAL A 67 -10.01 -1.64 13.51
CA VAL A 67 -10.24 -2.25 14.83
C VAL A 67 -11.67 -2.75 14.87
N HIS A 68 -11.92 -3.94 15.42
CA HIS A 68 -13.27 -4.41 15.74
C HIS A 68 -13.49 -4.69 17.23
N SER A 69 -14.73 -4.56 17.68
CA SER A 69 -15.12 -4.83 19.07
C SER A 69 -15.23 -6.32 19.44
N GLY A 70 -15.15 -7.24 18.46
CA GLY A 70 -15.14 -8.69 18.68
C GLY A 70 -13.84 -9.23 19.29
N LYS A 71 -13.81 -10.54 19.52
CA LYS A 71 -12.62 -11.28 19.98
C LYS A 71 -11.61 -11.51 18.85
N LYS A 72 -10.32 -11.57 19.19
CA LYS A 72 -9.19 -11.76 18.25
C LYS A 72 -9.30 -13.01 17.36
N ASP A 73 -9.84 -14.10 17.89
CA ASP A 73 -10.00 -15.37 17.17
C ASP A 73 -11.03 -15.29 16.02
N ARG A 74 -11.79 -14.19 15.93
CA ARG A 74 -12.80 -13.97 14.89
C ARG A 74 -12.29 -13.21 13.67
N ASN A 75 -11.01 -12.81 13.61
CA ASN A 75 -10.49 -12.01 12.50
C ASN A 75 -10.74 -12.67 11.13
N ALA A 76 -10.49 -13.99 11.00
CA ALA A 76 -10.69 -14.72 9.75
C ALA A 76 -12.17 -14.79 9.32
N GLU A 77 -13.08 -15.03 10.28
CA GLU A 77 -14.53 -15.02 10.05
C GLU A 77 -14.98 -13.63 9.54
N ILE A 78 -14.56 -12.57 10.24
CA ILE A 78 -14.94 -11.20 9.90
C ILE A 78 -14.39 -10.80 8.52
N LEU A 79 -13.15 -11.14 8.21
CA LEU A 79 -12.54 -10.88 6.90
C LEU A 79 -13.28 -11.59 5.75
N ALA A 80 -13.72 -12.84 5.95
CA ALA A 80 -14.52 -13.56 4.97
C ALA A 80 -15.86 -12.83 4.69
N VAL A 81 -16.49 -12.27 5.73
CA VAL A 81 -17.72 -11.48 5.59
C VAL A 81 -17.44 -10.14 4.90
N ILE A 82 -16.34 -9.45 5.21
CA ILE A 82 -15.90 -8.24 4.49
C ILE A 82 -15.75 -8.53 2.99
N ARG A 83 -15.04 -9.60 2.62
CA ARG A 83 -14.84 -10.01 1.23
C ARG A 83 -16.13 -10.25 0.47
N ARG A 84 -17.15 -10.75 1.17
CA ARG A 84 -18.46 -11.04 0.58
C ARG A 84 -19.36 -9.80 0.46
N LEU A 85 -19.31 -8.89 1.44
CA LEU A 85 -20.29 -7.80 1.56
C LEU A 85 -19.76 -6.42 1.16
N VAL A 86 -18.44 -6.23 1.10
CA VAL A 86 -17.82 -4.96 0.70
C VAL A 86 -17.37 -5.07 -0.77
N PRO A 87 -17.98 -4.35 -1.72
CA PRO A 87 -17.79 -4.59 -3.15
C PRO A 87 -16.34 -4.53 -3.65
N PHE A 88 -15.52 -3.64 -3.07
CA PHE A 88 -14.12 -3.47 -3.47
C PHE A 88 -13.15 -4.26 -2.58
N ALA A 89 -13.63 -5.13 -1.68
CA ALA A 89 -12.77 -5.79 -0.71
C ALA A 89 -11.60 -6.55 -1.33
N GLY A 90 -11.79 -7.14 -2.52
CA GLY A 90 -10.73 -7.83 -3.27
C GLY A 90 -9.62 -6.91 -3.79
N TRP A 91 -9.80 -5.60 -3.81
CA TRP A 91 -8.81 -4.63 -4.30
C TRP A 91 -7.97 -3.99 -3.18
N ALA A 92 -8.33 -4.25 -1.93
CA ALA A 92 -7.68 -3.69 -0.77
C ALA A 92 -6.99 -4.76 0.06
N ARG A 93 -5.82 -4.40 0.60
CA ARG A 93 -5.22 -5.15 1.70
C ARG A 93 -5.90 -4.70 2.99
N TRP A 94 -6.52 -5.64 3.69
CA TRP A 94 -7.23 -5.39 4.94
C TRP A 94 -6.36 -5.79 6.12
N SER A 95 -6.17 -4.87 7.05
CA SER A 95 -5.50 -5.11 8.33
C SER A 95 -6.58 -5.03 9.41
N LEU A 96 -6.86 -6.18 10.03
CA LEU A 96 -7.92 -6.31 11.02
C LEU A 96 -7.34 -6.72 12.36
N ILE A 97 -7.70 -5.97 13.41
CA ILE A 97 -7.29 -6.25 14.79
C ILE A 97 -8.48 -6.11 15.74
N SER A 98 -8.45 -6.85 16.85
CA SER A 98 -9.41 -6.71 17.94
C SER A 98 -9.10 -5.48 18.83
N THR A 99 -10.08 -5.04 19.63
CA THR A 99 -9.85 -3.99 20.64
C THR A 99 -8.72 -4.34 21.61
N ALA A 100 -8.53 -5.61 21.96
CA ALA A 100 -7.43 -6.05 22.82
C ALA A 100 -6.07 -5.77 22.18
N GLU A 101 -5.92 -6.12 20.90
CA GLU A 101 -4.70 -5.86 20.13
C GLU A 101 -4.48 -4.36 19.88
N TRP A 102 -5.57 -3.60 19.73
CA TRP A 102 -5.49 -2.14 19.60
C TRP A 102 -4.78 -1.49 20.81
N HIS A 103 -5.00 -1.98 22.04
CA HIS A 103 -4.31 -1.43 23.20
C HIS A 103 -2.79 -1.59 23.11
N GLU A 104 -2.32 -2.74 22.61
CA GLU A 104 -0.89 -2.96 22.37
C GLU A 104 -0.36 -2.03 21.27
N VAL A 105 -1.10 -1.86 20.18
CA VAL A 105 -0.77 -0.91 19.11
C VAL A 105 -0.69 0.52 19.64
N GLU A 106 -1.65 0.94 20.45
CA GLU A 106 -1.70 2.28 21.04
C GLU A 106 -0.51 2.54 21.97
N ASP A 107 -0.16 1.57 22.82
CA ASP A 107 1.04 1.62 23.67
C ASP A 107 2.33 1.72 22.85
N ASN A 108 2.42 0.98 21.75
CA ASN A 108 3.57 1.04 20.86
C ASN A 108 3.67 2.40 20.17
N MET A 109 2.54 2.94 19.70
CA MET A 109 2.50 4.28 19.11
C MET A 109 2.86 5.37 20.13
N ARG A 110 2.51 5.21 21.43
CA ARG A 110 2.92 6.12 22.51
C ARG A 110 4.45 6.12 22.75
N ARG A 111 5.13 5.02 22.42
CA ARG A 111 6.59 4.83 22.60
C ARG A 111 7.39 5.06 21.32
N SER A 112 6.73 5.46 20.24
CA SER A 112 7.33 5.76 18.94
C SER A 112 7.25 7.26 18.66
N LEU A 113 7.98 7.71 17.64
CA LEU A 113 7.73 9.00 17.00
C LEU A 113 6.25 9.09 16.60
N GLU A 114 5.59 10.13 17.08
CA GLU A 114 4.18 10.38 16.87
C GLU A 114 3.97 11.34 15.70
N VAL A 115 3.03 10.97 14.83
CA VAL A 115 2.50 11.81 13.76
C VAL A 115 1.01 12.03 14.06
N PRO A 116 0.60 13.20 14.58
CA PRO A 116 -0.78 13.42 15.06
C PRO A 116 -1.86 13.11 14.02
N LEU A 117 -1.62 13.39 12.73
CA LEU A 117 -2.55 13.03 11.66
C LEU A 117 -2.83 11.52 11.60
N ARG A 118 -1.86 10.67 11.95
CA ARG A 118 -2.02 9.19 12.00
C ARG A 118 -2.74 8.71 13.26
N ARG A 119 -3.13 9.61 14.17
CA ARG A 119 -3.98 9.32 15.34
C ARG A 119 -5.47 9.48 15.06
N ILE A 120 -5.83 9.99 13.88
CA ILE A 120 -7.21 10.14 13.46
C ILE A 120 -7.88 8.76 13.42
N ARG A 121 -9.10 8.69 13.98
CA ARG A 121 -9.93 7.49 14.01
C ARG A 121 -11.35 7.84 13.60
N ILE A 122 -12.00 6.93 12.89
CA ILE A 122 -13.39 7.09 12.43
C ILE A 122 -14.15 5.85 12.85
N ALA A 123 -15.07 5.98 13.81
CA ALA A 123 -15.85 4.85 14.34
C ALA A 123 -17.16 4.67 13.58
N GLY A 124 -17.65 3.43 13.56
CA GLY A 124 -18.90 3.02 12.95
C GLY A 124 -20.13 3.54 13.68
N ALA A 125 -20.26 3.24 14.97
CA ALA A 125 -21.47 3.56 15.71
C ALA A 125 -21.69 5.08 15.95
N ARG A 126 -20.62 5.85 16.13
CA ARG A 126 -20.69 7.29 16.45
C ARG A 126 -19.47 8.06 15.94
N PRO A 127 -19.62 9.36 15.65
CA PRO A 127 -18.48 10.23 15.39
C PRO A 127 -17.49 10.24 16.56
N LEU A 128 -16.20 10.20 16.27
CA LEU A 128 -15.13 10.44 17.24
C LEU A 128 -14.50 11.81 16.96
N PRO A 129 -14.33 12.68 17.96
CA PRO A 129 -13.69 13.98 17.75
C PRO A 129 -12.30 13.81 17.15
N TRP A 130 -11.96 14.68 16.22
CA TRP A 130 -10.59 14.77 15.72
C TRP A 130 -9.63 15.08 16.89
N PRO A 131 -8.50 14.37 17.02
CA PRO A 131 -7.49 14.74 18.00
C PRO A 131 -7.08 16.21 17.80
N GLU A 132 -6.99 16.98 18.88
CA GLU A 132 -6.80 18.44 18.83
C GLU A 132 -5.61 18.85 17.94
N GLN A 133 -4.46 18.21 18.13
CA GLN A 133 -3.28 18.51 17.30
C GLN A 133 -3.48 18.09 15.84
N ALA A 134 -4.17 16.99 15.57
CA ALA A 134 -4.46 16.57 14.20
C ALA A 134 -5.40 17.56 13.50
N ALA A 135 -6.40 18.08 14.22
CA ALA A 135 -7.28 19.13 13.72
C ALA A 135 -6.50 20.43 13.44
N ALA A 136 -5.60 20.83 14.34
CA ALA A 136 -4.72 21.98 14.12
C ALA A 136 -3.80 21.80 12.91
N ASP A 137 -3.26 20.60 12.72
CA ASP A 137 -2.41 20.24 11.59
C ASP A 137 -3.16 20.25 10.26
N LEU A 138 -4.38 19.70 10.24
CA LEU A 138 -5.27 19.75 9.08
C LEU A 138 -5.54 21.19 8.66
N LEU A 139 -5.90 22.08 9.59
CA LEU A 139 -6.17 23.50 9.30
C LEU A 139 -4.94 24.26 8.81
N ALA A 140 -3.80 24.00 9.43
CA ALA A 140 -2.55 24.69 9.12
C ALA A 140 -1.81 24.09 7.91
N ARG A 141 -2.38 23.08 7.22
CA ARG A 141 -1.74 22.35 6.11
C ARG A 141 -0.33 21.87 6.46
N ARG A 142 -0.17 21.36 7.66
CA ARG A 142 1.13 20.90 8.16
C ARG A 142 1.05 19.51 8.74
N VAL A 143 2.19 18.85 8.77
CA VAL A 143 2.40 17.59 9.47
C VAL A 143 3.36 17.87 10.61
N THR A 144 2.87 17.81 11.85
CA THR A 144 3.76 17.86 13.00
C THR A 144 4.30 16.48 13.32
N VAL A 145 5.51 16.46 13.88
CA VAL A 145 6.17 15.27 14.40
C VAL A 145 6.49 15.51 15.86
N ARG A 146 6.08 14.59 16.73
CA ARG A 146 6.38 14.65 18.16
C ARG A 146 7.30 13.49 18.51
N GLN A 147 8.51 13.80 18.97
CA GLN A 147 9.40 12.79 19.53
C GLN A 147 8.89 12.42 20.94
N PRO A 148 8.79 11.13 21.29
CA PRO A 148 8.50 10.76 22.67
C PRO A 148 9.69 11.14 23.57
N LEU A 149 9.39 11.43 24.84
CA LEU A 149 10.39 11.77 25.86
C LEU A 149 11.44 10.66 26.08
N GLU A 150 11.10 9.41 25.75
CA GLU A 150 11.98 8.25 25.84
C GLU A 150 11.91 7.40 24.57
N LEU A 151 12.88 7.55 23.67
CA LEU A 151 13.19 6.52 22.67
C LEU A 151 13.97 5.40 23.37
N GLY A 152 13.28 4.40 23.92
CA GLY A 152 13.93 3.32 24.70
C GLY A 152 13.08 2.08 25.01
N GLY A 153 11.88 1.99 24.43
CA GLY A 153 10.95 0.89 24.66
C GLY A 153 11.49 -0.48 24.23
N SER A 154 10.89 -1.56 24.75
CA SER A 154 11.24 -2.95 24.42
C SER A 154 11.26 -3.25 22.91
N LEU A 155 10.41 -2.60 22.11
CA LEU A 155 10.38 -2.77 20.65
C LEU A 155 11.55 -2.11 19.91
N ALA A 156 12.04 -0.96 20.37
CA ALA A 156 13.28 -0.36 19.87
C ALA A 156 14.47 -1.26 20.22
N ARG A 157 14.48 -1.82 21.44
CA ARG A 157 15.46 -2.83 21.88
C ARG A 157 15.36 -4.17 21.14
N GLN A 158 14.20 -4.48 20.55
CA GLN A 158 13.98 -5.64 19.68
C GLN A 158 14.16 -5.32 18.19
N GLY A 159 14.56 -4.08 17.84
CA GLY A 159 14.73 -3.64 16.46
C GLY A 159 13.44 -3.57 15.63
N ARG A 160 12.24 -3.64 16.23
CA ARG A 160 10.96 -3.75 15.51
C ARG A 160 10.31 -2.40 15.15
N SER A 161 10.73 -1.32 15.81
CA SER A 161 10.27 0.04 15.53
C SER A 161 11.47 1.00 15.59
N LEU A 162 11.85 1.52 14.42
CA LEU A 162 12.92 2.50 14.28
C LEU A 162 12.33 3.91 14.27
N ALA A 163 13.08 4.91 14.74
CA ALA A 163 12.63 6.30 14.69
C ALA A 163 12.42 6.76 13.23
N SER A 164 13.27 6.28 12.32
CA SER A 164 13.21 6.47 10.87
C SER A 164 11.88 6.03 10.26
N PHE A 165 11.25 4.95 10.74
CA PHE A 165 9.92 4.54 10.25
C PHE A 165 8.83 5.56 10.65
N GLY A 166 8.94 6.17 11.82
CA GLY A 166 8.07 7.29 12.20
C GLY A 166 8.22 8.48 11.25
N TRP A 167 9.45 8.79 10.85
CA TRP A 167 9.73 9.83 9.85
C TRP A 167 9.15 9.49 8.47
N PHE A 168 9.22 8.24 8.03
CA PHE A 168 8.55 7.81 6.81
C PHE A 168 7.04 8.02 6.87
N LEU A 169 6.40 7.73 8.01
CA LEU A 169 4.96 8.00 8.20
C LEU A 169 4.64 9.49 8.10
N ALA A 170 5.49 10.35 8.65
CA ALA A 170 5.35 11.80 8.59
C ALA A 170 5.54 12.33 7.16
N LEU A 171 6.56 11.85 6.45
CA LEU A 171 6.80 12.20 5.05
C LEU A 171 5.65 11.74 4.15
N ALA A 172 5.14 10.53 4.35
CA ALA A 172 3.98 10.04 3.62
C ALA A 172 2.73 10.89 3.91
N ALA A 173 2.49 11.29 5.17
CA ALA A 173 1.37 12.16 5.52
C ALA A 173 1.50 13.55 4.89
N ARG A 174 2.72 14.09 4.80
CA ARG A 174 2.98 15.38 4.14
C ARG A 174 2.71 15.29 2.66
N ASP A 175 3.18 14.23 2.03
CA ASP A 175 3.04 14.00 0.60
C ASP A 175 1.56 13.79 0.22
N GLU A 176 0.80 13.04 1.02
CA GLU A 176 -0.67 12.94 0.91
C GLU A 176 -1.35 14.30 1.08
N LEU A 177 -0.95 15.07 2.10
CA LEU A 177 -1.52 16.39 2.34
C LEU A 177 -1.24 17.36 1.19
N ARG A 178 -0.05 17.30 0.56
CA ARG A 178 0.27 18.10 -0.64
C ARG A 178 -0.59 17.73 -1.82
N GLU A 179 -0.81 16.44 -2.05
CA GLU A 179 -1.63 15.95 -3.14
C GLU A 179 -3.09 16.37 -2.97
N ILE A 180 -3.63 16.25 -1.77
CA ILE A 180 -5.03 16.55 -1.47
C ILE A 180 -5.25 18.06 -1.30
N ALA A 181 -4.51 18.72 -0.39
CA ALA A 181 -4.74 20.13 -0.06
C ALA A 181 -4.02 21.12 -1.00
N GLY A 182 -3.26 20.64 -1.99
CA GLY A 182 -2.40 21.45 -2.85
C GLY A 182 -1.18 22.07 -2.16
N ALA A 183 -1.03 21.86 -0.85
CA ALA A 183 0.10 22.32 -0.04
C ALA A 183 0.24 21.43 1.20
N GLY A 184 1.46 21.32 1.71
CA GLY A 184 1.74 20.50 2.88
C GLY A 184 3.16 20.73 3.37
N GLU A 185 3.28 21.22 4.60
CA GLU A 185 4.57 21.47 5.24
C GLU A 185 4.87 20.42 6.29
N LEU A 186 6.14 20.05 6.44
CA LEU A 186 6.57 19.27 7.59
C LEU A 186 7.01 20.25 8.67
N ALA A 187 6.23 20.34 9.74
CA ALA A 187 6.49 21.23 10.87
C ALA A 187 7.30 20.47 11.92
N ASP A 188 8.59 20.29 11.66
CA ASP A 188 9.56 19.64 12.54
C ASP A 188 10.64 20.60 13.09
N GLY A 189 10.59 21.89 12.71
CA GLY A 189 11.55 22.90 13.14
C GLY A 189 12.94 22.81 12.51
N GLY A 190 13.15 21.98 11.47
CA GLY A 190 14.47 21.88 10.86
C GLY A 190 14.68 20.91 9.68
N GLY A 191 13.66 20.20 9.21
CA GLY A 191 13.79 19.18 8.16
C GLY A 191 14.46 17.90 8.66
N PHE A 192 15.18 17.24 7.74
CA PHE A 192 15.94 16.00 7.97
C PHE A 192 17.07 16.09 9.01
N ARG A 193 17.12 17.11 9.88
CA ARG A 193 18.08 17.21 10.99
C ARG A 193 18.11 15.98 11.89
N TRP A 194 17.03 15.21 11.96
CA TRP A 194 17.04 13.93 12.67
C TRP A 194 18.10 12.95 12.13
N LEU A 195 18.40 13.01 10.82
CA LEU A 195 19.42 12.20 10.15
C LEU A 195 20.83 12.45 10.71
N GLU A 196 21.05 13.60 11.34
CA GLU A 196 22.33 14.00 11.93
C GLU A 196 22.47 13.50 13.38
N GLY A 197 21.38 13.04 14.00
CA GLY A 197 21.32 12.65 15.41
C GLY A 197 21.79 11.21 15.69
N ALA A 198 22.05 10.92 16.98
CA ALA A 198 22.47 9.59 17.43
C ALA A 198 21.47 8.47 17.08
N ASN A 199 20.17 8.77 17.11
CA ASN A 199 19.11 7.83 16.74
C ASN A 199 19.19 7.42 15.26
N ALA A 200 19.55 8.32 14.36
CA ALA A 200 19.69 8.00 12.95
C ALA A 200 20.87 7.06 12.68
N LYS A 201 21.97 7.18 13.44
CA LYS A 201 23.10 6.24 13.35
C LYS A 201 22.72 4.85 13.86
N ALA A 202 22.00 4.78 14.99
CA ALA A 202 21.52 3.52 15.55
C ALA A 202 20.52 2.83 14.59
N ASP A 203 19.59 3.59 14.01
CA ASP A 203 18.65 3.07 13.00
C ASP A 203 19.38 2.55 11.76
N ALA A 204 20.41 3.27 11.28
CA ALA A 204 21.21 2.82 10.13
C ALA A 204 21.98 1.53 10.44
N ALA A 205 22.55 1.39 11.63
CA ALA A 205 23.19 0.14 12.07
C ALA A 205 22.19 -1.02 12.13
N ALA A 206 21.01 -0.80 12.73
CA ALA A 206 19.96 -1.81 12.79
C ALA A 206 19.47 -2.23 11.40
N LEU A 207 19.35 -1.28 10.47
CA LEU A 207 19.04 -1.57 9.06
C LEU A 207 20.13 -2.43 8.40
N ALA A 208 21.41 -2.15 8.65
CA ALA A 208 22.50 -2.92 8.07
C ALA A 208 22.50 -4.39 8.51
N GLU A 209 22.06 -4.65 9.74
CA GLU A 209 22.09 -5.98 10.35
C GLU A 209 20.83 -6.83 10.09
N SER A 210 19.74 -6.24 9.59
CA SER A 210 18.45 -6.92 9.49
C SER A 210 17.82 -6.86 8.09
N PRO A 211 17.80 -7.97 7.34
CA PRO A 211 17.11 -8.07 6.04
C PRO A 211 15.62 -7.69 6.13
N VAL A 212 14.96 -8.03 7.24
CA VAL A 212 13.55 -7.67 7.48
C VAL A 212 13.38 -6.15 7.56
N LEU A 213 14.29 -5.44 8.24
CA LEU A 213 14.24 -3.99 8.34
C LEU A 213 14.59 -3.32 7.01
N GLN A 214 15.55 -3.86 6.26
CA GLN A 214 15.87 -3.38 4.90
C GLN A 214 14.68 -3.52 3.97
N ALA A 215 13.97 -4.65 4.04
CA ALA A 215 12.82 -4.90 3.19
C ALA A 215 11.62 -4.02 3.59
N ARG A 216 11.42 -3.76 4.89
CA ARG A 216 10.45 -2.76 5.36
C ARG A 216 10.80 -1.35 4.93
N TYR A 217 12.07 -0.96 5.02
CA TYR A 217 12.57 0.32 4.51
C TYR A 217 12.28 0.45 3.02
N TRP A 218 12.59 -0.58 2.21
CA TRP A 218 12.25 -0.61 0.79
C TRP A 218 10.76 -0.41 0.55
N HIS A 219 9.90 -1.10 1.30
CA HIS A 219 8.46 -0.96 1.17
C HIS A 219 7.99 0.49 1.41
N MET A 220 8.46 1.13 2.48
CA MET A 220 8.10 2.51 2.81
C MET A 220 8.64 3.51 1.78
N SER A 221 9.89 3.31 1.32
CA SER A 221 10.52 4.14 0.31
C SER A 221 9.82 4.01 -1.05
N ALA A 222 9.51 2.79 -1.51
CA ALA A 222 8.80 2.55 -2.77
C ALA A 222 7.42 3.21 -2.76
N SER A 223 6.65 3.05 -1.67
CA SER A 223 5.35 3.72 -1.50
C SER A 223 5.43 5.22 -1.63
N ARG A 224 6.48 5.81 -1.04
CA ARG A 224 6.71 7.25 -1.11
C ARG A 224 7.18 7.70 -2.50
N TRP A 225 8.14 7.00 -3.10
CA TRP A 225 8.68 7.34 -4.41
C TRP A 225 7.62 7.26 -5.51
N ALA A 226 6.66 6.35 -5.38
CA ALA A 226 5.56 6.22 -6.33
C ALA A 226 4.75 7.52 -6.41
N ARG A 227 4.49 8.14 -5.25
CA ARG A 227 3.69 9.34 -5.15
C ARG A 227 4.47 10.63 -5.37
N SER A 228 5.68 10.72 -4.83
CA SER A 228 6.38 12.01 -4.66
C SER A 228 7.82 12.02 -5.13
N GLY A 229 8.28 10.92 -5.75
CA GLY A 229 9.66 10.77 -6.17
C GLY A 229 10.66 10.65 -5.01
N ARG A 230 11.95 10.68 -5.37
CA ARG A 230 13.07 10.42 -4.47
C ARG A 230 13.34 11.59 -3.51
N VAL A 231 14.04 11.28 -2.41
CA VAL A 231 14.61 12.28 -1.51
C VAL A 231 16.06 11.92 -1.27
N ASP A 232 16.95 12.68 -1.89
CA ASP A 232 18.38 12.36 -1.94
C ASP A 232 19.01 12.21 -0.55
N GLY A 233 18.62 13.06 0.41
CA GLY A 233 19.16 12.98 1.78
C GLY A 233 18.80 11.70 2.53
N LEU A 234 17.61 11.14 2.31
CA LEU A 234 17.14 9.91 2.96
C LEU A 234 17.76 8.67 2.32
N ASP A 235 17.91 8.69 0.99
CA ASP A 235 18.55 7.62 0.25
C ASP A 235 20.05 7.56 0.58
N ALA A 236 20.72 8.72 0.65
CA ALA A 236 22.11 8.82 1.05
C ALA A 236 22.35 8.33 2.49
N TRP A 237 21.43 8.64 3.41
CA TRP A 237 21.51 8.14 4.79
C TRP A 237 21.40 6.61 4.88
N ALA A 238 20.53 5.99 4.07
CA ALA A 238 20.34 4.54 4.10
C ALA A 238 21.36 3.75 3.28
N ALA A 239 22.07 4.39 2.34
CA ALA A 239 23.02 3.73 1.45
C ALA A 239 24.07 2.86 2.18
N PRO A 240 24.71 3.30 3.29
CA PRO A 240 25.66 2.47 4.04
C PRO A 240 25.04 1.21 4.66
N ALA A 241 23.73 1.19 4.88
CA ALA A 241 22.99 0.07 5.47
C ALA A 241 22.49 -0.95 4.43
N GLY A 242 23.05 -0.93 3.21
CA GLY A 242 22.53 -1.70 2.08
C GLY A 242 21.34 -1.02 1.39
N GLY A 243 21.13 0.28 1.65
CA GLY A 243 20.19 1.10 0.89
C GLY A 243 20.54 1.02 -0.58
N MET A 244 19.68 0.35 -1.36
CA MET A 244 20.04 0.01 -2.73
C MET A 244 20.12 1.28 -3.58
N PRO A 245 21.18 1.48 -4.37
CA PRO A 245 21.19 2.52 -5.38
C PRO A 245 20.02 2.27 -6.33
N VAL A 246 19.08 3.21 -6.34
CA VAL A 246 17.92 3.21 -7.23
C VAL A 246 18.36 3.88 -8.52
N PRO A 247 18.10 3.29 -9.70
CA PRO A 247 18.18 4.05 -10.95
C PRO A 247 17.25 5.29 -10.86
N THR A 248 17.29 6.23 -11.82
CA THR A 248 16.41 7.43 -11.74
C THR A 248 15.71 7.78 -13.07
N PRO A 249 14.35 7.85 -13.13
CA PRO A 249 13.37 7.20 -12.27
C PRO A 249 12.86 5.89 -12.93
N PRO A 250 13.43 4.73 -12.59
CA PRO A 250 13.08 3.47 -13.21
C PRO A 250 11.70 3.06 -12.71
N PRO A 251 11.02 2.20 -13.46
CA PRO A 251 10.03 1.31 -12.88
C PRO A 251 10.55 0.60 -11.62
N PHE A 252 9.68 0.41 -10.63
CA PHE A 252 9.98 -0.41 -9.47
C PHE A 252 8.76 -1.21 -8.98
N THR A 253 9.04 -2.28 -8.25
CA THR A 253 8.03 -3.14 -7.64
C THR A 253 8.18 -3.22 -6.13
N VAL A 254 7.07 -3.53 -5.46
CA VAL A 254 7.06 -4.01 -4.10
C VAL A 254 5.93 -5.01 -3.94
N SER A 255 6.20 -6.12 -3.25
CA SER A 255 5.17 -7.10 -2.89
C SER A 255 5.10 -7.26 -1.37
N LYS A 256 4.24 -8.15 -0.90
CA LYS A 256 4.25 -8.56 0.52
C LYS A 256 5.62 -9.10 0.93
N LEU A 257 6.00 -8.77 2.16
CA LEU A 257 7.20 -9.23 2.84
C LEU A 257 6.94 -10.60 3.48
N THR A 258 7.86 -11.54 3.31
CA THR A 258 7.90 -12.78 4.07
C THR A 258 8.59 -12.55 5.43
N ARG A 259 8.42 -13.49 6.38
CA ARG A 259 9.14 -13.49 7.66
C ARG A 259 10.67 -13.42 7.52
N ALA A 260 11.21 -13.97 6.43
CA ALA A 260 12.64 -13.95 6.14
C ALA A 260 13.13 -12.58 5.63
N GLY A 261 12.23 -11.61 5.44
CA GLY A 261 12.56 -10.31 4.82
C GLY A 261 12.67 -10.38 3.31
N GLU A 262 12.10 -11.41 2.68
CA GLU A 262 12.07 -11.53 1.21
C GLU A 262 10.77 -11.01 0.63
N PHE A 263 10.81 -10.55 -0.62
CA PHE A 263 9.63 -10.23 -1.40
C PHE A 263 9.15 -11.45 -2.19
N ARG A 264 7.83 -11.61 -2.35
CA ARG A 264 7.21 -12.57 -3.29
C ARG A 264 7.72 -12.37 -4.72
N VAL A 265 7.93 -11.12 -5.13
CA VAL A 265 8.55 -10.77 -6.41
C VAL A 265 9.89 -10.11 -6.14
N GLY A 266 10.98 -10.78 -6.50
CA GLY A 266 12.34 -10.32 -6.22
C GLY A 266 12.82 -9.20 -7.13
N GLN A 267 12.21 -9.06 -8.31
CA GLN A 267 12.56 -8.08 -9.34
C GLN A 267 12.14 -6.66 -8.93
N LYS A 268 12.97 -5.99 -8.13
CA LYS A 268 12.72 -4.62 -7.63
C LYS A 268 12.63 -3.56 -8.74
N PHE A 269 13.32 -3.76 -9.87
CA PHE A 269 13.38 -2.82 -10.99
C PHE A 269 13.12 -3.55 -12.32
N PRO A 270 11.86 -3.93 -12.61
CA PRO A 270 11.55 -4.61 -13.86
C PRO A 270 11.60 -3.63 -15.04
N THR A 271 11.68 -4.11 -16.27
CA THR A 271 11.57 -3.23 -17.46
C THR A 271 10.10 -3.06 -17.86
N VAL A 272 9.71 -1.83 -18.18
CA VAL A 272 8.41 -1.53 -18.81
C VAL A 272 8.64 -1.25 -20.27
N VAL A 273 7.95 -1.99 -21.10
CA VAL A 273 7.85 -1.73 -22.53
C VAL A 273 6.57 -0.93 -22.75
N GLU A 274 6.65 0.16 -23.51
CA GLU A 274 5.52 1.04 -23.84
C GLU A 274 5.35 1.15 -25.37
N GLY A 275 4.21 1.73 -25.82
CA GLY A 275 3.95 1.99 -27.24
C GLY A 275 3.74 0.72 -28.08
N GLU A 276 4.08 0.78 -29.37
CA GLU A 276 3.90 -0.33 -30.30
C GLU A 276 4.64 -1.60 -29.86
N ALA A 277 5.83 -1.45 -29.27
CA ALA A 277 6.59 -2.57 -28.74
C ALA A 277 5.83 -3.31 -27.63
N ALA A 278 5.08 -2.59 -26.79
CA ALA A 278 4.24 -3.20 -25.75
C ALA A 278 3.10 -4.01 -26.37
N VAL A 279 2.45 -3.45 -27.40
CA VAL A 279 1.39 -4.14 -28.15
C VAL A 279 1.93 -5.43 -28.76
N SER A 280 3.07 -5.37 -29.47
CA SER A 280 3.68 -6.55 -30.08
C SER A 280 4.02 -7.63 -29.05
N GLN A 281 4.61 -7.25 -27.91
CA GLN A 281 4.98 -8.22 -26.87
C GLN A 281 3.76 -8.84 -26.19
N ALA A 282 2.73 -8.05 -25.91
CA ALA A 282 1.48 -8.54 -25.34
C ALA A 282 0.74 -9.49 -26.28
N LEU A 283 0.61 -9.13 -27.56
CA LEU A 283 -0.01 -10.00 -28.57
C LEU A 283 0.79 -11.31 -28.76
N ALA A 284 2.12 -11.24 -28.76
CA ALA A 284 2.95 -12.43 -28.82
C ALA A 284 2.76 -13.32 -27.58
N ALA A 285 2.60 -12.74 -26.38
CA ALA A 285 2.31 -13.49 -25.16
C ALA A 285 0.92 -14.15 -25.19
N LEU A 286 -0.10 -13.45 -25.69
CA LEU A 286 -1.45 -13.99 -25.86
C LEU A 286 -1.51 -15.10 -26.93
N ALA A 287 -0.78 -14.96 -28.03
CA ALA A 287 -0.67 -15.99 -29.07
C ALA A 287 -0.05 -17.28 -28.51
N ARG A 288 1.07 -17.17 -27.77
CA ARG A 288 1.68 -18.33 -27.08
C ARG A 288 0.71 -19.01 -26.13
N LEU A 289 -0.12 -18.24 -25.42
CA LEU A 289 -1.15 -18.82 -24.56
C LEU A 289 -2.21 -19.59 -25.37
N ALA A 290 -2.65 -19.04 -26.50
CA ALA A 290 -3.62 -19.67 -27.40
C ALA A 290 -3.14 -21.03 -27.94
N ASP A 291 -1.91 -21.05 -28.44
CA ASP A 291 -1.28 -22.22 -29.03
C ASP A 291 -1.23 -23.38 -28.02
N ARG A 292 -1.03 -23.07 -26.73
CA ARG A 292 -0.98 -24.06 -25.64
C ARG A 292 -2.34 -24.64 -25.28
N HIS A 293 -3.42 -23.88 -25.40
CA HIS A 293 -4.78 -24.33 -25.06
C HIS A 293 -5.56 -24.88 -26.27
N GLY A 294 -4.94 -24.95 -27.45
CA GLY A 294 -5.60 -25.43 -28.68
C GLY A 294 -6.79 -24.56 -29.10
N GLY A 295 -6.73 -23.26 -28.81
CA GLY A 295 -7.84 -22.32 -29.01
C GLY A 295 -7.43 -21.05 -29.76
N SER A 296 -8.41 -20.16 -29.99
CA SER A 296 -8.11 -18.81 -30.48
C SER A 296 -7.48 -17.97 -29.37
N PRO A 297 -6.58 -17.03 -29.72
CA PRO A 297 -5.96 -16.17 -28.72
C PRO A 297 -7.02 -15.37 -27.96
N PRO A 298 -6.85 -15.20 -26.64
CA PRO A 298 -7.71 -14.31 -25.89
C PRO A 298 -7.62 -12.92 -26.51
N SER A 299 -8.76 -12.31 -26.82
CA SER A 299 -8.82 -10.93 -27.24
C SER A 299 -8.91 -10.01 -26.02
N ILE A 300 -8.22 -8.89 -26.07
CA ILE A 300 -8.47 -7.78 -25.14
C ILE A 300 -9.77 -7.10 -25.58
N ASP A 301 -10.65 -6.83 -24.63
CA ASP A 301 -11.90 -6.11 -24.89
C ASP A 301 -11.58 -4.74 -25.54
N PRO A 302 -12.24 -4.38 -26.67
CA PRO A 302 -11.97 -3.14 -27.38
C PRO A 302 -12.21 -1.86 -26.57
N ALA A 303 -12.90 -1.94 -25.43
CA ALA A 303 -12.99 -0.86 -24.46
C ALA A 303 -11.63 -0.53 -23.80
N PHE A 304 -10.62 -1.38 -23.97
CA PHE A 304 -9.27 -1.20 -23.44
C PHE A 304 -8.23 -1.16 -24.55
N ARG A 305 -7.15 -0.42 -24.28
CA ARG A 305 -5.93 -0.39 -25.09
C ARG A 305 -4.73 -0.80 -24.26
N ILE A 306 -3.76 -1.44 -24.91
CA ILE A 306 -2.49 -1.81 -24.29
C ILE A 306 -1.63 -0.55 -24.17
N VAL A 307 -1.17 -0.24 -22.97
CA VAL A 307 -0.30 0.92 -22.71
C VAL A 307 1.06 0.53 -22.16
N GLY A 308 1.23 -0.72 -21.71
CA GLY A 308 2.51 -1.21 -21.26
C GLY A 308 2.56 -2.73 -21.19
N PHE A 309 3.77 -3.26 -21.16
CA PHE A 309 4.05 -4.68 -20.96
C PHE A 309 5.24 -4.83 -20.01
N VAL A 310 5.11 -5.76 -19.05
CA VAL A 310 6.18 -6.10 -18.10
C VAL A 310 6.35 -7.62 -18.13
N GLY A 311 7.49 -8.10 -18.64
CA GLY A 311 7.81 -9.52 -18.66
C GLY A 311 8.80 -9.93 -17.56
N GLY A 312 8.96 -11.24 -17.36
CA GLY A 312 10.05 -11.80 -16.56
C GLY A 312 9.97 -11.52 -15.06
N LEU A 313 8.76 -11.43 -14.51
CA LEU A 313 8.57 -11.31 -13.07
C LEU A 313 8.43 -12.69 -12.47
N ASP A 314 9.28 -13.05 -11.50
CA ASP A 314 9.21 -14.35 -10.84
C ASP A 314 8.46 -14.24 -9.52
N VAL A 315 7.31 -14.92 -9.44
CA VAL A 315 6.51 -15.01 -8.22
C VAL A 315 6.96 -16.22 -7.42
N LYS A 316 7.49 -16.00 -6.22
CA LYS A 316 7.84 -17.05 -5.27
C LYS A 316 6.62 -17.49 -4.46
N GLY A 317 6.52 -18.79 -4.24
CA GLY A 317 5.56 -19.36 -3.31
C GLY A 317 5.93 -19.07 -1.85
N GLY A 318 5.05 -19.48 -0.94
CA GLY A 318 5.40 -19.63 0.47
C GLY A 318 4.35 -20.45 1.17
N ALA A 319 4.67 -20.96 2.36
CA ALA A 319 3.70 -21.65 3.19
C ALA A 319 2.52 -20.69 3.44
N ALA A 320 1.33 -21.08 3.00
CA ALA A 320 0.08 -20.47 3.46
C ALA A 320 -0.06 -20.85 4.93
N GLY A 321 0.44 -20.00 5.82
CA GLY A 321 0.43 -20.23 7.25
C GLY A 321 0.09 -18.95 7.98
N LEU A 322 -0.88 -19.04 8.88
CA LEU A 322 -1.46 -18.07 9.83
C LEU A 322 -0.46 -17.39 10.79
N ASP A 323 0.82 -17.44 10.43
CA ASP A 323 1.97 -17.12 11.24
C ASP A 323 2.55 -15.73 10.82
N ASP A 324 2.02 -15.15 9.75
CA ASP A 324 2.29 -13.81 9.18
C ASP A 324 1.84 -12.63 10.07
N ALA A 325 1.96 -12.72 11.40
CA ALA A 325 1.78 -11.56 12.26
C ALA A 325 2.81 -10.50 11.83
N GLY A 326 2.37 -9.49 11.08
CA GLY A 326 3.19 -8.32 10.78
C GLY A 326 3.66 -7.67 12.07
N ALA A 327 4.48 -6.62 11.98
CA ALA A 327 4.91 -5.85 13.15
C ALA A 327 3.74 -5.29 14.02
N PHE A 328 2.49 -5.42 13.55
CA PHE A 328 1.25 -4.97 14.17
C PHE A 328 0.22 -6.10 14.42
N GLY A 329 0.60 -7.38 14.31
CA GLY A 329 -0.26 -8.50 14.73
C GLY A 329 -1.44 -8.85 13.80
N SER A 330 -1.76 -8.03 12.81
CA SER A 330 -2.70 -8.38 11.74
C SER A 330 -2.01 -9.19 10.64
N LEU A 331 -2.71 -10.21 10.14
CA LEU A 331 -2.39 -10.91 8.90
C LEU A 331 -3.08 -10.13 7.78
N PRO A 332 -2.41 -9.24 7.03
CA PRO A 332 -2.99 -8.78 5.79
C PRO A 332 -3.21 -9.98 4.87
N GLU A 333 -4.48 -10.28 4.60
CA GLU A 333 -4.89 -11.25 3.59
C GLU A 333 -4.88 -10.59 2.19
N GLY A 334 -4.50 -11.37 1.19
CA GLY A 334 -4.26 -10.91 -0.18
C GLY A 334 -2.75 -10.73 -0.45
N GLU A 335 -2.29 -11.33 -1.54
CA GLU A 335 -0.92 -11.18 -2.02
C GLU A 335 -0.95 -10.21 -3.18
N PHE A 336 -0.43 -8.99 -2.99
CA PHE A 336 -0.41 -7.97 -4.03
C PHE A 336 1.02 -7.70 -4.51
N LEU A 337 1.17 -7.54 -5.82
CA LEU A 337 2.29 -6.87 -6.46
C LEU A 337 1.89 -5.42 -6.71
N HIS A 338 2.63 -4.50 -6.09
CA HIS A 338 2.54 -3.08 -6.38
C HIS A 338 3.66 -2.71 -7.34
N PHE A 339 3.30 -1.90 -8.32
CA PHE A 339 4.16 -1.56 -9.43
C PHE A 339 4.03 -0.07 -9.76
N SER A 340 5.13 0.65 -9.99
CA SER A 340 5.09 2.07 -10.36
C SER A 340 6.21 2.45 -11.32
N TRP A 341 5.90 3.27 -12.32
CA TRP A 341 6.83 3.71 -13.35
C TRP A 341 6.50 5.12 -13.83
N GLN A 342 7.45 5.77 -14.50
CA GLN A 342 7.22 7.04 -15.17
C GLN A 342 6.83 6.75 -16.63
N PRO A 343 5.58 6.99 -17.05
CA PRO A 343 5.17 6.76 -18.42
C PRO A 343 5.92 7.66 -19.39
N ALA A 344 6.23 7.15 -20.58
CA ALA A 344 6.81 7.95 -21.67
C ALA A 344 5.78 8.89 -22.31
N THR A 345 4.49 8.56 -22.17
CA THR A 345 3.36 9.35 -22.68
C THR A 345 2.32 9.56 -21.59
N LYS A 346 1.49 10.60 -21.74
CA LYS A 346 0.39 10.85 -20.79
C LYS A 346 -0.58 9.67 -20.82
N LEU A 347 -0.82 9.08 -19.65
CA LEU A 347 -1.79 8.01 -19.45
C LEU A 347 -3.10 8.57 -18.86
N PRO A 348 -4.24 7.92 -19.09
CA PRO A 348 -5.48 8.26 -18.40
C PRO A 348 -5.38 7.95 -16.90
N PRO A 349 -6.25 8.54 -16.07
CA PRO A 349 -6.17 8.42 -14.62
C PRO A 349 -6.44 7.00 -14.09
N THR A 350 -7.08 6.13 -14.89
CA THR A 350 -7.43 4.77 -14.51
C THR A 350 -6.63 3.75 -15.32
N LEU A 351 -6.01 2.81 -14.62
CA LEU A 351 -5.23 1.72 -15.20
C LEU A 351 -5.68 0.38 -14.62
N THR A 352 -5.55 -0.67 -15.42
CA THR A 352 -5.70 -2.07 -14.97
C THR A 352 -4.63 -2.92 -15.66
N ALA A 353 -4.58 -4.21 -15.35
CA ALA A 353 -3.66 -5.14 -15.97
C ALA A 353 -4.22 -6.55 -16.02
N VAL A 354 -3.70 -7.33 -16.96
CA VAL A 354 -3.91 -8.79 -17.02
C VAL A 354 -2.60 -9.47 -16.67
N VAL A 355 -2.67 -10.46 -15.78
CA VAL A 355 -1.52 -11.33 -15.45
C VAL A 355 -1.53 -12.53 -16.38
N LEU A 356 -0.46 -12.69 -17.14
CA LEU A 356 -0.25 -13.85 -18.02
C LEU A 356 0.81 -14.79 -17.42
N PRO A 357 0.66 -16.11 -17.54
CA PRO A 357 1.71 -17.05 -17.18
C PRO A 357 2.90 -16.90 -18.12
N GLY A 358 4.10 -16.82 -17.54
CA GLY A 358 5.37 -16.68 -18.27
C GLY A 358 6.06 -17.99 -18.63
N ASP A 359 5.62 -19.14 -18.08
CA ASP A 359 6.21 -20.47 -18.29
C ASP A 359 5.36 -21.30 -19.25
N ASP A 360 6.00 -22.21 -19.98
CA ASP A 360 5.36 -23.14 -20.92
C ASP A 360 4.71 -24.33 -20.21
N ASP A 361 5.15 -24.66 -18.99
CA ASP A 361 4.60 -25.75 -18.15
C ASP A 361 3.29 -25.38 -17.42
N MET A 362 2.70 -24.22 -17.70
CA MET A 362 1.44 -23.76 -17.10
C MET A 362 0.27 -24.07 -18.03
N LEU A 363 -0.33 -25.26 -17.87
CA LEU A 363 -1.46 -25.73 -18.69
C LEU A 363 -2.82 -25.17 -18.29
N GLU A 364 -2.92 -24.47 -17.17
CA GLU A 364 -4.16 -23.80 -16.75
C GLU A 364 -3.92 -22.29 -16.69
N PRO A 365 -4.79 -21.47 -17.32
CA PRO A 365 -4.71 -20.02 -17.17
C PRO A 365 -4.97 -19.69 -15.71
N PHE A 366 -4.19 -18.75 -15.16
CA PHE A 366 -4.55 -18.18 -13.88
C PHE A 366 -5.95 -17.56 -13.97
N PRO A 367 -6.77 -17.64 -12.92
CA PRO A 367 -7.98 -16.82 -12.87
C PRO A 367 -7.59 -15.36 -13.13
N PRO A 368 -8.43 -14.58 -13.83
CA PRO A 368 -8.15 -13.18 -14.10
C PRO A 368 -7.77 -12.47 -12.80
N ALA A 369 -6.50 -12.05 -12.72
CA ALA A 369 -6.02 -11.32 -11.57
C ALA A 369 -6.71 -9.96 -11.51
N LEU A 370 -7.20 -9.58 -10.33
CA LEU A 370 -7.71 -8.24 -10.13
C LEU A 370 -6.54 -7.26 -10.12
N ALA A 371 -6.55 -6.31 -11.05
CA ALA A 371 -5.57 -5.25 -11.10
C ALA A 371 -6.24 -3.88 -11.15
N VAL A 372 -5.73 -2.97 -10.33
CA VAL A 372 -6.25 -1.61 -10.20
C VAL A 372 -5.09 -0.64 -10.09
N GLY A 373 -5.19 0.51 -10.74
CA GLY A 373 -4.14 1.50 -10.73
C GLY A 373 -4.57 2.82 -11.32
N GLY A 374 -3.61 3.72 -11.38
CA GLY A 374 -3.85 5.06 -11.89
C GLY A 374 -2.58 5.87 -12.02
N VAL A 375 -2.74 7.19 -12.08
CA VAL A 375 -1.64 8.15 -12.25
C VAL A 375 -1.69 9.14 -11.11
N PHE A 376 -0.59 9.27 -10.37
CA PHE A 376 -0.45 10.29 -9.33
C PHE A 376 -0.36 11.69 -9.93
N GLY A 377 -0.59 12.74 -9.12
CA GLY A 377 -0.51 14.13 -9.56
C GLY A 377 0.85 14.55 -10.14
N ASN A 378 1.93 13.83 -9.85
CA ASN A 378 3.25 14.04 -10.46
C ASN A 378 3.42 13.36 -11.84
N GLY A 379 2.37 12.74 -12.38
CA GLY A 379 2.39 12.04 -13.67
C GLY A 379 2.95 10.61 -13.61
N ARG A 380 3.30 10.09 -12.42
CA ARG A 380 3.81 8.73 -12.27
C ARG A 380 2.65 7.73 -12.22
N ALA A 381 2.73 6.67 -13.02
CA ALA A 381 1.74 5.61 -13.04
C ALA A 381 2.01 4.58 -11.96
N TRP A 382 0.93 3.93 -11.52
CA TRP A 382 0.99 2.85 -10.56
C TRP A 382 -0.07 1.79 -10.80
N LEU A 383 0.22 0.56 -10.38
CA LEU A 383 -0.67 -0.58 -10.39
C LEU A 383 -0.55 -1.34 -9.06
N ARG A 384 -1.66 -1.96 -8.67
CA ARG A 384 -1.77 -2.98 -7.65
C ARG A 384 -2.40 -4.18 -8.34
N VAL A 385 -1.70 -5.30 -8.32
CA VAL A 385 -2.08 -6.53 -9.01
C VAL A 385 -2.20 -7.63 -7.97
N ASP A 386 -3.36 -8.25 -7.87
CA ASP A 386 -3.55 -9.48 -7.08
C ASP A 386 -2.73 -10.61 -7.71
N ILE A 387 -1.83 -11.19 -6.92
CA ILE A 387 -0.97 -12.30 -7.30
C ILE A 387 -1.21 -13.54 -6.43
N GLU A 388 -2.32 -13.63 -5.70
CA GLU A 388 -2.58 -14.72 -4.77
C GLU A 388 -2.61 -16.09 -5.47
N ALA A 389 -3.25 -16.17 -6.64
CA ALA A 389 -3.29 -17.41 -7.43
C ALA A 389 -1.88 -17.87 -7.86
N GLN A 390 -1.02 -16.91 -8.22
CA GLN A 390 0.35 -17.14 -8.64
C GLN A 390 1.23 -17.59 -7.48
N VAL A 391 1.07 -16.98 -6.30
CA VAL A 391 1.76 -17.41 -5.07
C VAL A 391 1.36 -18.82 -4.68
N ARG A 392 0.07 -19.18 -4.75
CA ARG A 392 -0.41 -20.55 -4.49
C ARG A 392 0.19 -21.55 -5.48
N ALA A 393 0.14 -21.26 -6.78
CA ALA A 393 0.73 -22.13 -7.79
C ALA A 393 2.25 -22.31 -7.59
N ALA A 394 2.97 -21.25 -7.23
CA ALA A 394 4.40 -21.34 -6.92
C ALA A 394 4.69 -22.18 -5.66
N ALA A 395 3.80 -22.12 -4.65
CA ALA A 395 3.90 -22.96 -3.46
C ALA A 395 3.66 -24.44 -3.78
N ASP A 396 2.60 -24.75 -4.53
CA ASP A 396 2.23 -26.11 -4.91
C ASP A 396 3.33 -26.77 -5.76
N ARG A 397 3.93 -26.00 -6.68
CA ARG A 397 5.02 -26.45 -7.55
C ARG A 397 6.39 -26.45 -6.88
N ARG A 398 6.52 -25.84 -5.69
CA ARG A 398 7.78 -25.65 -4.96
C ARG A 398 8.88 -24.98 -5.81
N ARG A 399 8.48 -24.10 -6.75
CA ARG A 399 9.38 -23.29 -7.57
C ARG A 399 8.74 -21.93 -7.84
N ALA A 400 9.56 -20.93 -8.17
CA ALA A 400 9.02 -19.65 -8.63
C ALA A 400 8.22 -19.84 -9.93
N VAL A 401 7.17 -19.05 -10.11
CA VAL A 401 6.36 -19.03 -11.32
C VAL A 401 6.57 -17.70 -12.04
N PRO A 402 7.11 -17.70 -13.28
CA PRO A 402 7.25 -16.48 -14.04
C PRO A 402 5.88 -16.00 -14.51
N ILE A 403 5.69 -14.68 -14.48
CA ILE A 403 4.50 -13.99 -14.96
C ILE A 403 4.89 -12.82 -15.85
N ALA A 404 3.93 -12.39 -16.68
CA ALA A 404 3.97 -11.13 -17.39
C ALA A 404 2.72 -10.31 -17.07
N LEU A 405 2.83 -8.99 -17.14
CA LEU A 405 1.72 -8.05 -16.99
C LEU A 405 1.47 -7.37 -18.32
N VAL A 406 0.23 -7.45 -18.81
CA VAL A 406 -0.26 -6.61 -19.89
C VAL A 406 -1.00 -5.44 -19.23
N ILE A 407 -0.45 -4.24 -19.34
CA ILE A 407 -1.01 -3.03 -18.73
C ILE A 407 -2.01 -2.42 -19.70
N LEU A 408 -3.22 -2.18 -19.19
CA LEU A 408 -4.36 -1.72 -19.95
C LEU A 408 -4.85 -0.37 -19.43
N ALA A 409 -5.37 0.43 -20.34
CA ALA A 409 -6.07 1.67 -20.07
C ALA A 409 -7.39 1.70 -20.84
N PRO A 410 -8.42 2.44 -20.38
CA PRO A 410 -9.62 2.68 -21.18
C PRO A 410 -9.25 3.28 -22.55
N ALA A 411 -9.91 2.79 -23.60
CA ALA A 411 -9.72 3.25 -24.97
C ALA A 411 -10.37 4.62 -25.22
N VAL A 412 -11.38 4.97 -24.43
CA VAL A 412 -12.07 6.26 -24.45
C VAL A 412 -11.77 6.97 -23.13
N GLU A 413 -11.39 8.26 -23.18
CA GLU A 413 -11.33 9.10 -21.98
C GLU A 413 -12.78 9.26 -21.46
N LEU A 414 -13.06 8.67 -20.30
CA LEU A 414 -14.36 8.78 -19.62
C LEU A 414 -14.53 10.15 -18.96
#